data_AF-A0A3P9LTP4-F1
#
_entry.id   AF-A0A3P9LTP4-F1
#
_cell.length_a   1.000
_cell.length_b   1.000
_cell.length_c   1.000
_cell.angle_alpha   90.00
_cell.angle_beta   90.00
_cell.angle_gamma   90.00
#
_symmetry.space_group_name_H-M   'P 1'
#
loop_
_entity.id
_entity.type
_entity.pdbx_description
1 polymer ?
#
loop_
_entity_poly.entity_id
_entity_poly.type
_entity_poly.pdbx_seq_one_letter_code
_entity_poly.pdbx_strand_id
1 'polypeptide(L)'
;MAQGSKKFKQRPGASKKGPHNKQKGPKKGGRIIAPKKASLVQQQKLKKGLEVAIRNKIEQEVTQRASSSLHKPLAVVKGAEPRGPPAAGRPGSSLK
;
A
#
# COMPACT_ATOMS: atom_id res chain seq x y z
N MET A 1 47.14 33.93 -45.39
CA MET A 1 46.20 33.12 -46.19
C MET A 1 45.15 32.55 -45.25
N ALA A 2 43.87 32.85 -45.46
CA ALA A 2 42.76 32.28 -44.70
C ALA A 2 42.04 31.27 -45.59
N GLN A 3 41.90 30.01 -45.13
CA GLN A 3 40.70 29.17 -45.26
C GLN A 3 41.00 27.69 -44.96
N GLY A 4 40.11 27.09 -44.18
CA GLY A 4 40.04 25.65 -43.97
C GLY A 4 38.97 25.29 -42.94
N SER A 5 37.69 25.58 -43.25
CA SER A 5 36.57 25.16 -42.38
C SER A 5 36.36 23.65 -42.50
N LYS A 6 36.72 22.90 -41.46
CA LYS A 6 36.42 21.47 -41.36
C LYS A 6 34.92 21.27 -41.15
N LYS A 7 34.21 20.84 -42.20
CA LYS A 7 32.78 20.51 -42.18
C LYS A 7 32.58 19.15 -41.52
N PHE A 8 32.32 19.09 -40.21
CA PHE A 8 31.81 17.87 -39.59
C PHE A 8 30.32 17.74 -39.90
N LYS A 9 29.92 16.77 -40.73
CA LYS A 9 28.51 16.47 -40.97
C LYS A 9 27.96 15.71 -39.75
N GLN A 10 27.06 16.33 -39.01
CA GLN A 10 26.24 15.64 -38.01
C GLN A 10 25.20 14.78 -38.74
N ARG A 11 25.19 13.47 -38.51
CA ARG A 11 24.13 12.56 -38.96
C ARG A 11 23.00 12.55 -37.91
N PRO A 12 21.74 12.89 -38.26
CA PRO A 12 20.62 12.73 -37.35
C PRO A 12 20.12 11.28 -37.45
N GLY A 13 20.45 10.47 -36.45
CA GLY A 13 19.97 9.10 -36.32
C GLY A 13 19.28 8.93 -34.97
N ALA A 14 18.12 9.56 -34.81
CA ALA A 14 17.26 9.39 -33.65
C ALA A 14 16.73 7.96 -33.60
N SER A 15 17.43 7.07 -32.89
CA SER A 15 16.87 5.77 -32.49
C SER A 15 15.94 6.00 -31.30
N LYS A 16 14.65 6.07 -31.59
CA LYS A 16 13.55 5.97 -30.63
C LYS A 16 13.74 4.70 -29.80
N LYS A 17 14.20 4.81 -28.55
CA LYS A 17 13.98 3.76 -27.55
C LYS A 17 12.71 4.13 -26.77
N GLY A 18 11.75 3.21 -26.83
CA GLY A 18 10.37 3.38 -26.37
C GLY A 18 10.22 3.79 -24.90
N PRO A 19 8.98 4.05 -24.45
CA PRO A 19 8.72 4.52 -23.10
C PRO A 19 8.98 3.38 -22.12
N HIS A 20 10.25 3.22 -21.71
CA HIS A 20 10.58 2.40 -20.58
C HIS A 20 10.05 3.14 -19.35
N ASN A 21 8.85 2.75 -18.95
CA ASN A 21 8.23 3.08 -17.67
C ASN A 21 9.05 2.41 -16.56
N LYS A 22 10.32 2.82 -16.36
CA LYS A 22 11.03 2.55 -15.12
C LYS A 22 10.35 3.44 -14.11
N GLN A 23 9.70 2.83 -13.12
CA GLN A 23 9.34 3.47 -11.87
C GLN A 23 10.58 4.25 -11.42
N LYS A 24 10.54 5.58 -11.59
CA LYS A 24 11.64 6.45 -11.21
C LYS A 24 11.63 6.48 -9.69
N GLY A 25 12.35 5.53 -9.08
CA GLY A 25 12.85 5.70 -7.74
C GLY A 25 13.64 7.03 -7.65
N PRO A 26 13.95 7.50 -6.44
CA PRO A 26 14.73 8.72 -6.25
C PRO A 26 15.91 8.74 -7.23
N LYS A 27 16.01 9.80 -8.04
CA LYS A 27 17.08 9.94 -9.04
C LYS A 27 18.43 9.69 -8.36
N LYS A 28 19.45 9.20 -9.07
CA LYS A 28 20.81 9.05 -8.52
C LYS A 28 21.21 10.39 -7.84
N GLY A 29 21.36 10.39 -6.51
CA GLY A 29 21.60 11.59 -5.68
C GLY A 29 20.38 12.17 -4.92
N GLY A 30 19.17 11.68 -5.20
CA GLY A 30 17.94 12.04 -4.50
C GLY A 30 17.88 11.36 -3.13
N ARG A 31 17.94 12.15 -2.06
CA ARG A 31 17.89 11.65 -0.69
C ARG A 31 16.45 11.18 -0.40
N ILE A 32 16.29 9.94 0.07
CA ILE A 32 15.01 9.48 0.64
C ILE A 32 14.86 10.18 1.99
N ILE A 33 14.05 11.23 2.03
CA ILE A 33 13.82 11.99 3.26
C ILE A 33 12.74 11.24 4.05
N ALA A 34 13.14 10.64 5.17
CA ALA A 34 12.19 10.12 6.14
C ALA A 34 11.24 11.26 6.58
N PRO A 35 9.96 10.99 6.86
CA PRO A 35 9.04 12.02 7.32
C PRO A 35 9.64 12.71 8.55
N LYS A 36 9.62 14.06 8.58
CA LYS A 36 10.14 14.85 9.72
C LYS A 36 9.57 14.39 11.08
N LYS A 37 8.40 13.72 11.05
CA LYS A 37 7.65 13.16 12.18
C LYS A 37 7.50 11.63 12.09
N ALA A 38 8.52 10.91 11.63
CA ALA A 38 8.45 9.45 11.42
C ALA A 38 7.98 8.68 12.67
N SER A 39 8.49 9.05 13.85
CA SER A 39 8.05 8.45 15.13
C SER A 39 6.56 8.65 15.39
N LEU A 40 6.03 9.88 15.19
CA LEU A 40 4.60 10.15 15.37
C LEU A 40 3.73 9.36 14.37
N VAL A 41 4.19 9.19 13.13
CA VAL A 41 3.49 8.38 12.13
C VAL A 41 3.48 6.91 12.55
N GLN A 42 4.59 6.38 13.06
CA GLN A 42 4.67 5.00 13.57
C GLN A 42 3.75 4.80 14.77
N GLN A 43 3.78 5.71 15.75
CA GLN A 43 2.91 5.69 16.91
C GLN A 43 1.43 5.76 16.51
N GLN A 44 1.06 6.61 15.55
CA GLN A 44 -0.32 6.71 15.08
C GLN A 44 -0.77 5.42 14.38
N LYS A 45 0.10 4.78 13.58
CA LYS A 45 -0.20 3.49 12.95
C LYS A 45 -0.39 2.40 13.99
N LEU A 46 0.49 2.33 14.98
CA LEU A 46 0.40 1.39 16.10
C LEU A 46 -0.91 1.61 16.87
N LYS A 47 -1.23 2.86 17.25
CA LYS A 47 -2.47 3.22 17.94
C LYS A 47 -3.71 2.77 17.16
N LYS A 48 -3.78 3.09 15.86
CA LYS A 48 -4.91 2.68 15.00
C LYS A 48 -5.03 1.17 14.90
N GLY A 49 -3.91 0.45 14.74
CA GLY A 49 -3.90 -1.01 14.67
C GLY A 49 -4.42 -1.65 15.96
N LEU A 50 -3.94 -1.18 17.12
CA LEU A 50 -4.40 -1.67 18.41
C LEU A 50 -5.87 -1.33 18.67
N GLU A 51 -6.31 -0.11 18.34
CA GLU A 51 -7.70 0.31 18.51
C GLU A 51 -8.67 -0.60 17.73
N VAL A 52 -8.36 -0.89 16.46
CA VAL A 52 -9.17 -1.80 15.64
C VAL A 52 -9.12 -3.23 16.18
N ALA A 53 -7.95 -3.72 16.58
CA ALA A 53 -7.81 -5.07 17.14
C ALA A 53 -8.60 -5.25 18.44
N ILE A 54 -8.58 -4.25 19.32
CA ILE A 54 -9.32 -4.26 20.59
C ILE A 54 -10.83 -4.24 20.30
N ARG A 55 -11.31 -3.36 19.40
CA ARG A 55 -12.73 -3.34 19.00
C ARG A 55 -13.18 -4.70 18.49
N ASN A 56 -12.43 -5.28 17.54
CA ASN A 56 -12.76 -6.58 16.96
C ASN A 56 -12.78 -7.69 18.03
N LYS A 57 -11.85 -7.67 18.98
CA LYS A 57 -11.79 -8.65 20.07
C LYS A 57 -13.00 -8.52 20.99
N ILE A 58 -13.35 -7.30 21.38
CA ILE A 58 -14.54 -7.02 22.22
C ILE A 58 -15.81 -7.49 21.49
N GLU A 59 -15.97 -7.14 20.21
CA GLU A 59 -17.13 -7.55 19.42
C GLU A 59 -17.28 -9.07 19.35
N GLN A 60 -16.17 -9.80 19.16
CA GLN A 60 -16.16 -11.25 19.16
C GLN A 60 -16.52 -11.84 20.52
N GLU A 61 -15.90 -11.35 21.60
CA GLU A 61 -16.14 -11.85 22.97
C GLU A 61 -17.58 -11.58 23.41
N VAL A 62 -18.11 -10.38 23.15
CA VAL A 62 -19.49 -10.02 23.48
C VAL A 62 -20.46 -10.88 22.68
N THR A 63 -20.19 -11.09 21.39
CA THR A 63 -21.04 -11.94 20.54
C THR A 63 -21.01 -13.40 21.00
N GLN A 64 -19.84 -13.91 21.39
CA GLN A 64 -19.70 -15.27 21.93
C GLN A 64 -20.49 -15.43 23.23
N ARG A 65 -20.33 -14.48 24.18
CA ARG A 65 -21.06 -14.48 25.45
C ARG A 65 -22.58 -14.37 25.26
N ALA A 66 -23.02 -13.53 24.34
CA ALA A 66 -24.44 -13.42 24.02
C ALA A 66 -24.98 -14.69 23.35
N SER A 67 -24.19 -15.29 22.45
CA SER A 67 -24.56 -16.53 21.74
C SER A 67 -24.70 -17.73 22.66
N SER A 68 -23.93 -17.80 23.76
CA SER A 68 -24.07 -18.90 24.73
C SER A 68 -25.34 -18.83 25.57
N SER A 69 -25.98 -17.66 25.66
CA SER A 69 -27.23 -17.47 26.41
C SER A 69 -28.49 -17.67 25.53
N LEU A 70 -28.33 -17.53 24.21
CA LEU A 70 -29.42 -17.63 23.25
C LEU A 70 -29.55 -19.03 22.64
N HIS A 71 -30.77 -19.41 22.27
CA HIS A 71 -31.05 -20.67 21.58
C HIS A 71 -30.54 -20.73 20.13
N LYS A 72 -30.10 -19.58 19.58
CA LYS A 72 -29.49 -19.45 18.24
C LYS A 72 -28.25 -18.56 18.33
N PRO A 73 -27.11 -18.97 17.75
CA PRO A 73 -25.89 -18.18 17.81
C PRO A 73 -26.01 -16.91 16.96
N LEU A 74 -25.41 -15.83 17.46
CA LEU A 74 -25.35 -14.54 16.76
C LEU A 74 -24.09 -14.49 15.88
N ALA A 75 -24.20 -13.81 14.73
CA ALA A 75 -23.09 -13.62 13.80
C ALA A 75 -22.67 -12.15 13.75
N VAL A 76 -21.36 -11.89 13.83
CA VAL A 76 -20.82 -10.53 13.65
C VAL A 76 -20.79 -10.20 12.16
N VAL A 77 -21.57 -9.20 11.75
CA VAL A 77 -21.56 -8.69 10.37
C VAL A 77 -20.41 -7.71 10.21
N LYS A 78 -19.53 -7.96 9.24
CA LYS A 78 -18.45 -7.04 8.92
C LYS A 78 -19.04 -5.76 8.31
N GLY A 79 -18.90 -4.63 9.02
CA GLY A 79 -19.30 -3.32 8.51
C GLY A 79 -18.55 -2.94 7.23
N ALA A 80 -19.08 -1.95 6.49
CA ALA A 80 -18.43 -1.45 5.28
C ALA A 80 -17.06 -0.86 5.61
N GLU A 81 -16.00 -1.63 5.36
CA GLU A 81 -14.62 -1.17 5.41
C GLU A 81 -14.45 0.00 4.41
N PRO A 82 -13.81 1.11 4.79
CA PRO A 82 -13.38 2.09 3.80
C PRO A 82 -12.41 1.38 2.85
N ARG A 83 -12.77 1.31 1.56
CA ARG A 83 -12.03 0.65 0.47
C ARG A 83 -10.53 0.99 0.49
N GLY A 84 -9.74 0.17 1.18
CA GLY A 84 -8.30 0.00 1.02
C GLY A 84 -8.02 -1.30 0.24
N PRO A 85 -6.81 -1.46 -0.32
CA PRO A 85 -6.52 -2.59 -1.22
C PRO A 85 -6.71 -3.93 -0.49
N PRO A 86 -7.24 -4.95 -1.19
CA PRO A 86 -7.65 -6.21 -0.58
C PRO A 86 -6.43 -6.96 -0.04
N ALA A 87 -6.38 -7.16 1.28
CA ALA A 87 -5.52 -8.17 1.88
C ALA A 87 -6.05 -9.56 1.49
N ALA A 88 -5.10 -10.41 1.09
CA ALA A 88 -5.31 -11.69 0.45
C ALA A 88 -6.25 -12.65 1.19
N GLY A 89 -7.05 -13.36 0.39
CA GLY A 89 -7.52 -14.74 0.59
C GLY A 89 -8.07 -15.11 1.97
N ARG A 90 -9.40 -15.09 2.13
CA ARG A 90 -10.06 -15.91 3.15
C ARG A 90 -10.02 -17.36 2.68
N PRO A 91 -9.44 -18.32 3.42
CA PRO A 91 -9.62 -19.73 3.11
C PRO A 91 -11.09 -20.09 3.35
N GLY A 92 -11.67 -20.79 2.37
CA GLY A 92 -13.08 -21.17 2.37
C GLY A 92 -13.46 -22.00 3.58
N SER A 93 -14.62 -21.69 4.14
CA SER A 93 -15.39 -22.63 4.95
C SER A 93 -16.54 -23.14 4.08
N SER A 94 -16.21 -24.08 3.20
CA SER A 94 -17.16 -25.09 2.76
C SER A 94 -16.95 -26.28 3.67
N LEU A 95 -17.97 -26.73 4.39
CA LEU A 95 -18.14 -28.13 4.80
C LEU A 95 -19.56 -28.33 5.35
N LYS A 96 -20.30 -29.12 4.57
CA LYS A 96 -21.43 -30.04 4.84
C LYS A 96 -22.44 -29.70 5.94
#